data_AF-A0A0H2R9B5-F1
#
_entry.id   AF-A0A0H2R9B5-F1
#
_cell.length_a   1.000
_cell.length_b   1.000
_cell.length_c   1.000
_cell.angle_alpha   90.00
_cell.angle_beta   90.00
_cell.angle_gamma   90.00
#
_symmetry.space_group_name_H-M   'P 1'
#
loop_
_entity.id
_entity.type
_entity.pdbx_description
1 polymer ?
#
loop_
_entity_poly.entity_id
_entity_poly.type
_entity_poly.pdbx_seq_one_letter_code
_entity_poly.pdbx_strand_id
1 'polypeptide(L)'
;VLGAYVDSHSHELGNANLKFTRISAHAREQIAFFLRIGVEPRKIVRSFSHGLYKSETAATSAENDINSRKYTRDSMVTMSDILEIKRKLDAEKVRFHPDDAESI
;
A
#
# COMPACT_ATOMS: atom_id res chain seq x y z
N VAL A 1 -8.68 38.37 1.12
CA VAL A 1 -7.72 38.07 0.04
C VAL A 1 -8.30 36.92 -0.77
N LEU A 2 -8.84 37.21 -1.94
CA LEU A 2 -9.30 36.20 -2.90
C LEU A 2 -8.04 35.52 -3.47
N GLY A 3 -7.80 34.28 -3.07
CA GLY A 3 -6.61 33.53 -3.48
C GLY A 3 -6.57 33.37 -5.00
N ALA A 4 -5.47 33.76 -5.61
CA ALA A 4 -5.21 33.53 -7.02
C ALA A 4 -5.12 32.02 -7.27
N TYR A 5 -6.13 31.45 -7.89
CA TYR A 5 -6.06 30.10 -8.43
C TYR A 5 -5.08 30.12 -9.61
N VAL A 6 -3.93 29.46 -9.43
CA VAL A 6 -2.98 29.23 -10.51
C VAL A 6 -3.51 28.03 -11.30
N ASP A 7 -3.96 28.26 -12.52
CA ASP A 7 -4.57 27.26 -13.41
C ASP A 7 -3.58 26.14 -13.83
N SER A 8 -2.28 26.34 -13.59
CA SER A 8 -1.21 25.39 -13.93
C SER A 8 -0.91 24.38 -12.82
N HIS A 9 -1.92 23.82 -12.15
CA HIS A 9 -1.72 22.69 -11.22
C HIS A 9 -1.58 21.38 -12.01
N SER A 10 -0.52 21.26 -12.81
CA SER A 10 -0.21 20.06 -13.59
C SER A 10 0.58 19.07 -12.73
N HIS A 11 -0.10 18.29 -11.90
CA HIS A 11 0.53 17.08 -11.39
C HIS A 11 0.77 16.11 -12.53
N GLU A 12 1.95 15.49 -12.56
CA GLU A 12 2.30 14.47 -13.54
C GLU A 12 1.28 13.33 -13.47
N LEU A 13 0.51 13.12 -14.54
CA LEU A 13 -0.46 12.04 -14.65
C LEU A 13 0.23 10.71 -14.95
N GLY A 14 -0.45 9.59 -14.69
CA GLY A 14 0.08 8.24 -14.94
C GLY A 14 0.99 7.73 -13.83
N ASN A 15 2.10 7.07 -14.19
CA ASN A 15 2.96 6.34 -13.24
C ASN A 15 3.53 7.23 -12.12
N ALA A 16 3.80 8.50 -12.41
CA ALA A 16 4.32 9.46 -11.43
C ALA A 16 3.33 9.79 -10.31
N ASN A 17 2.03 9.75 -10.60
CA ASN A 17 0.97 10.00 -9.61
C ASN A 17 0.67 8.77 -8.74
N LEU A 18 1.06 7.57 -9.17
CA LEU A 18 0.62 6.33 -8.52
C LEU A 18 0.96 6.32 -7.03
N LYS A 19 2.15 6.80 -6.64
CA LYS A 19 2.58 6.90 -5.22
C LYS A 19 1.61 7.67 -4.31
N PHE A 20 0.85 8.61 -4.86
CA PHE A 20 -0.13 9.41 -4.13
C PHE A 20 -1.55 8.83 -4.15
N THR A 21 -1.76 7.79 -4.96
CA THR A 21 -3.04 7.07 -4.99
C THR A 21 -3.13 6.05 -3.86
N ARG A 22 -4.36 5.64 -3.52
CA ARG A 22 -4.62 4.66 -2.47
C ARG A 22 -4.28 3.25 -2.95
N ILE A 23 -3.78 2.42 -2.03
CA ILE A 23 -3.64 0.97 -2.24
C ILE A 23 -5.03 0.36 -2.40
N SER A 24 -5.16 -0.64 -3.27
CA SER A 24 -6.42 -1.33 -3.48
C SER A 24 -6.92 -2.01 -2.19
N ALA A 25 -8.24 -2.23 -2.10
CA ALA A 25 -8.82 -2.96 -0.97
C ALA A 25 -8.23 -4.37 -0.83
N HIS A 26 -8.09 -5.07 -1.96
CA HIS A 26 -7.52 -6.41 -2.05
C HIS A 26 -6.07 -6.47 -1.52
N ALA A 27 -5.19 -5.56 -1.98
CA ALA A 27 -3.81 -5.53 -1.50
C ALA A 27 -3.72 -5.24 0.00
N ARG A 28 -4.59 -4.36 0.52
CA ARG A 28 -4.68 -4.08 1.96
C ARG A 28 -5.15 -5.28 2.78
N GLU A 29 -6.13 -6.04 2.30
CA GLU A 29 -6.57 -7.28 2.94
C GLU A 29 -5.47 -8.33 2.98
N GLN A 30 -4.66 -8.42 1.92
CA GLN A 30 -3.53 -9.35 1.86
C GLN A 30 -2.39 -8.95 2.79
N ILE A 31 -2.07 -7.66 2.86
CA ILE A 31 -1.15 -7.14 3.88
C ILE A 31 -1.66 -7.48 5.28
N ALA A 32 -2.96 -7.27 5.54
CA ALA A 32 -3.57 -7.60 6.82
C ALA A 32 -3.49 -9.11 7.12
N PHE A 33 -3.73 -9.96 6.13
CA PHE A 33 -3.56 -11.41 6.25
C PHE A 33 -2.13 -11.79 6.65
N PHE A 34 -1.13 -11.28 5.92
CA PHE A 34 0.29 -11.52 6.23
C PHE A 34 0.67 -11.05 7.63
N LEU A 35 0.17 -9.90 8.07
CA LEU A 35 0.39 -9.39 9.43
C LEU A 35 -0.26 -10.29 10.49
N ARG A 36 -1.46 -10.84 10.22
CA ARG A 36 -2.16 -11.75 11.15
C ARG A 36 -1.43 -13.08 11.33
N ILE A 37 -0.84 -13.63 10.26
CA ILE A 37 -0.03 -14.86 10.33
C ILE A 37 1.42 -14.62 10.79
N GLY A 38 1.76 -13.40 11.21
CA GLY A 38 3.06 -13.07 11.79
C GLY A 38 4.20 -12.90 10.79
N VAL A 39 3.91 -12.66 9.51
CA VAL A 39 4.97 -12.37 8.52
C VAL A 39 5.58 -11.00 8.80
N GLU A 40 6.91 -10.95 8.78
CA GLU A 40 7.67 -9.73 9.00
C GLU A 40 7.36 -8.67 7.91
N PRO A 41 7.08 -7.41 8.27
CA PRO A 41 6.75 -6.33 7.32
C PRO A 41 7.74 -6.18 6.16
N ARG A 42 9.04 -6.39 6.40
CA ARG A 42 10.08 -6.34 5.36
C ARG A 42 9.88 -7.40 4.27
N LYS A 43 9.42 -8.60 4.65
CA LYS A 43 9.11 -9.68 3.70
C LYS A 43 7.85 -9.35 2.89
N ILE A 44 6.86 -8.70 3.51
CA ILE A 44 5.63 -8.27 2.84
C ILE A 44 5.96 -7.26 1.73
N VAL A 45 6.77 -6.22 1.98
CA VAL A 45 7.21 -5.28 0.93
C VAL A 45 7.89 -6.00 -0.23
N ARG A 46 8.74 -7.00 0.07
CA ARG A 46 9.41 -7.78 -0.96
C ARG A 46 8.40 -8.53 -1.84
N SER A 47 7.35 -9.10 -1.26
CA SER A 47 6.30 -9.80 -2.01
C SER A 47 5.54 -8.91 -2.99
N PHE A 48 5.25 -7.67 -2.60
CA PHE A 48 4.57 -6.71 -3.47
C PHE A 48 5.49 -6.10 -4.54
N SER A 49 6.77 -5.87 -4.22
CA SER A 49 7.75 -5.31 -5.16
C SER A 49 8.27 -6.32 -6.19
N HIS A 50 8.42 -7.60 -5.83
CA HIS A 50 9.01 -8.63 -6.70
C HIS A 50 7.98 -9.41 -7.51
N GLY A 51 6.73 -8.96 -7.56
CA GLY A 51 5.75 -9.55 -8.45
C GLY A 51 5.34 -10.97 -8.08
N LEU A 52 5.30 -11.34 -6.80
CA LEU A 52 4.46 -12.48 -6.38
C LEU A 52 2.98 -12.23 -6.73
N TYR A 53 2.61 -10.98 -7.07
CA TYR A 53 1.34 -10.56 -7.67
C TYR A 53 1.33 -10.47 -9.20
N LYS A 54 2.45 -10.73 -9.90
CA LYS A 54 2.40 -10.87 -11.35
C LYS A 54 1.77 -12.22 -11.65
N SER A 55 0.54 -12.19 -12.14
CA SER A 55 -0.04 -13.30 -12.88
C SER A 55 0.95 -13.79 -13.95
N GLU A 56 0.82 -15.07 -14.29
CA GLU A 56 1.71 -15.95 -15.06
C GLU A 56 2.03 -15.51 -16.52
N THR A 57 2.04 -14.22 -16.87
CA THR A 57 2.09 -13.76 -18.26
C THR A 57 3.02 -12.55 -18.44
N ALA A 58 4.34 -12.74 -18.36
CA ALA A 58 5.28 -11.76 -18.90
C ALA A 58 6.68 -12.35 -19.19
N ALA A 59 6.73 -13.40 -20.00
CA ALA A 59 7.93 -13.83 -20.69
C ALA A 59 7.95 -13.23 -22.10
N THR A 60 8.09 -11.91 -22.23
CA THR A 60 8.34 -11.30 -23.55
C THR A 60 9.02 -9.94 -23.41
N SER A 61 10.30 -9.90 -23.83
CA SER A 61 11.06 -8.72 -24.29
C SER A 61 11.41 -7.64 -23.25
N ALA A 62 12.61 -7.76 -22.69
CA ALA A 62 13.18 -6.91 -21.64
C ALA A 62 13.46 -5.44 -22.05
N GLU A 63 13.35 -5.08 -23.33
CA GLU A 63 13.85 -3.79 -23.84
C GLU A 63 12.76 -2.73 -24.08
N ASN A 64 11.49 -3.13 -24.28
CA ASN A 64 10.35 -2.20 -24.39
C ASN A 64 9.59 -1.99 -23.07
N ASP A 65 9.96 -2.73 -22.02
CA ASP A 65 9.20 -2.89 -20.79
C ASP A 65 9.44 -1.74 -19.78
N ILE A 66 10.51 -0.94 -19.94
CA ILE A 66 10.83 0.17 -19.02
C ILE A 66 9.82 1.32 -19.16
N ASN A 67 9.42 1.65 -20.40
CA ASN A 67 8.49 2.76 -20.67
C ASN A 67 7.01 2.35 -20.74
N SER A 68 6.72 1.05 -20.91
CA SER A 68 5.35 0.54 -21.06
C SER A 68 4.83 -0.25 -19.85
N ARG A 69 5.66 -0.51 -18.83
CA ARG A 69 5.20 -1.08 -17.57
C ARG A 69 4.17 -0.16 -16.93
N LYS A 70 2.90 -0.59 -17.02
CA LYS A 70 1.83 -0.07 -16.17
C LYS A 70 2.10 -0.58 -14.77
N TYR A 71 2.75 0.27 -13.97
CA TYR A 71 2.84 0.02 -12.55
C TYR A 71 1.45 0.19 -11.95
N THR A 72 1.12 -0.64 -10.99
CA THR A 72 -0.05 -0.43 -10.13
C THR A 72 0.45 0.15 -8.81
N ARG A 73 -0.38 0.95 -8.13
CA ARG A 73 -0.05 1.43 -6.77
C ARG A 73 0.29 0.26 -5.83
N ASP A 74 -0.35 -0.88 -6.01
CA ASP A 74 -0.10 -2.08 -5.23
C ASP A 74 1.32 -2.63 -5.41
N SER A 75 1.95 -2.43 -6.58
CA SER A 75 3.37 -2.78 -6.79
C SER A 75 4.36 -1.83 -6.09
N MET A 76 3.86 -0.67 -5.63
CA MET A 76 4.63 0.38 -4.98
C MET A 76 4.32 0.46 -3.47
N VAL A 77 3.91 -0.66 -2.85
CA VAL A 77 3.67 -0.72 -1.40
C VAL A 77 4.96 -0.44 -0.64
N THR A 78 4.90 0.52 0.28
CA THR A 78 6.01 0.94 1.12
C THR A 78 5.89 0.41 2.54
N MET A 79 6.96 0.53 3.33
CA MET A 79 6.91 0.17 4.76
C MET A 79 5.88 0.99 5.53
N SER A 80 5.76 2.28 5.21
CA SER A 80 4.80 3.19 5.83
C SER A 80 3.37 2.71 5.65
N ASP A 81 3.03 2.24 4.45
CA ASP A 81 1.71 1.69 4.15
C ASP A 81 1.38 0.46 5.04
N ILE A 82 2.35 -0.44 5.22
CA ILE A 82 2.17 -1.65 6.04
C ILE A 82 2.04 -1.29 7.51
N LEU A 83 2.84 -0.35 8.00
CA LEU A 83 2.77 0.11 9.39
C LEU A 83 1.44 0.80 9.70
N GLU A 84 0.88 1.54 8.74
CA GLU A 84 -0.45 2.13 8.90
C GLU A 84 -1.53 1.05 9.02
N ILE A 85 -1.49 0.02 8.18
CA ILE A 85 -2.43 -1.12 8.24
C ILE A 85 -2.26 -1.87 9.56
N LYS A 86 -1.01 -2.10 10.00
CA LYS A 86 -0.72 -2.73 11.29
C LYS A 86 -1.31 -1.93 12.44
N ARG A 87 -1.11 -0.60 12.47
CA ARG A 87 -1.67 0.27 13.51
C ARG A 87 -3.20 0.21 13.54
N LYS A 88 -3.87 0.14 12.38
CA LYS A 88 -5.33 -0.03 12.31
C LYS A 88 -5.78 -1.37 12.89
N LEU A 89 -5.10 -2.47 12.56
CA LEU A 89 -5.38 -3.79 13.12
C LEU A 89 -5.14 -3.85 14.63
N ASP A 90 -4.08 -3.20 15.11
CA ASP A 90 -3.78 -3.13 16.53
C ASP A 90 -4.85 -2.29 17.26
N ALA A 91 -5.32 -1.18 16.68
CA ALA A 91 -6.41 -0.39 17.23
C ALA A 91 -7.75 -1.17 17.30
N GLU A 92 -8.03 -2.06 16.34
CA GLU A 92 -9.19 -2.96 16.39
C GLU A 92 -9.08 -3.97 17.55
N LYS A 93 -7.86 -4.46 17.83
CA LYS A 93 -7.59 -5.41 18.92
C LYS A 93 -7.56 -4.77 20.30
N VAL A 94 -7.12 -3.51 20.40
CA VAL A 94 -6.99 -2.75 21.67
C VAL A 94 -8.35 -2.21 22.16
N ARG A 95 -9.48 -2.77 21.69
CA ARG A 95 -10.75 -2.57 22.39
C ARG A 95 -10.65 -3.22 23.77
N PHE A 96 -10.39 -2.38 24.76
CA PHE A 96 -10.31 -2.71 26.18
C PHE A 96 -11.47 -3.58 26.62
N HIS A 97 -11.21 -4.53 27.52
CA HIS A 97 -12.27 -5.23 28.22
C HIS A 97 -13.05 -4.18 29.02
N PRO A 98 -14.40 -4.23 29.05
CA PRO A 98 -15.19 -3.27 29.83
C PRO A 98 -14.78 -3.22 31.32
N ASP A 99 -14.16 -4.30 31.81
CA ASP A 99 -13.72 -4.43 33.20
C ASP A 99 -12.23 -4.07 33.43
N ASP A 100 -11.46 -3.72 32.39
CA ASP A 100 -10.05 -3.29 32.57
C ASP A 100 -9.90 -1.95 33.32
N ALA A 101 -11.03 -1.27 33.61
CA ALA A 101 -11.09 0.01 34.33
C ALA A 101 -11.52 -0.09 35.80
N GLU A 102 -11.87 -1.26 36.34
CA GLU A 102 -12.09 -1.41 37.79
C GLU A 102 -10.76 -1.61 38.53
N SER A 103 -10.07 -0.51 38.77
CA SER A 103 -9.05 -0.44 39.83
C SER A 103 -9.74 -0.01 41.13
N ILE A 104 -9.66 -0.86 42.16
CA ILE A 104 -10.03 -0.59 43.56
C ILE A 104 -9.24 0.61 44.10
#